data_AF-A0A822XJH5-F1
#
_entry.id   AF-A0A822XJH5-F1
#
_cell.length_a   1.000
_cell.length_b   1.000
_cell.length_c   1.000
_cell.angle_alpha   90.00
_cell.angle_beta   90.00
_cell.angle_gamma   90.00
#
_symmetry.space_group_name_H-M   'P 1'
#
loop_
_entity.id
_entity.type
_entity.pdbx_description
1 polymer ?
#
loop_
_entity_poly.entity_id
_entity_poly.type
_entity_poly.pdbx_seq_one_letter_code
_entity_poly.pdbx_strand_id
1 'polypeptide(L)'
;MVVTGGASKVSAAGIASDYDRTKELKEFDESKAGVKGLVDSGLVKVPRIFIHPSDKTDQKPITGEMHPTTIPVIDLGSIHEDAIRHEEIVDQSATHRRHGASFR
;
A
#
# COMPACT_ATOMS: atom_id res chain seq x y z
N MET A 1 22.73 14.53 -55.35
CA MET A 1 22.60 14.17 -53.93
C MET A 1 21.20 14.59 -53.51
N VAL A 2 20.23 13.69 -53.59
CA VAL A 2 18.83 14.02 -53.26
C VAL A 2 18.57 13.45 -51.87
N VAL A 3 18.35 14.34 -50.89
CA VAL A 3 17.91 13.97 -49.55
C VAL A 3 16.39 14.01 -49.56
N THR A 4 15.74 12.85 -49.53
CA THR A 4 14.30 12.75 -49.26
C THR A 4 14.12 12.48 -47.77
N GLY A 5 13.57 13.47 -47.06
CA GLY A 5 13.19 13.36 -45.67
C GLY A 5 11.97 12.46 -45.51
N GLY A 6 12.13 11.37 -44.76
CA GLY A 6 11.03 10.52 -44.32
C GLY A 6 10.28 11.18 -43.17
N ALA A 7 9.00 11.48 -43.38
CA ALA A 7 8.08 11.85 -42.31
C ALA A 7 7.74 10.59 -41.49
N SER A 8 8.47 10.38 -40.39
CA SER A 8 8.11 9.36 -39.41
C SER A 8 6.86 9.80 -38.64
N LYS A 9 5.74 9.13 -38.93
CA LYS A 9 4.50 9.19 -38.16
C LYS A 9 4.81 8.84 -36.70
N VAL A 10 4.57 9.76 -35.78
CA VAL A 10 4.63 9.47 -34.34
C VAL A 10 3.31 8.82 -33.95
N SER A 11 3.22 7.50 -34.12
CA SER A 11 2.15 6.70 -33.53
C SER A 11 2.45 6.51 -32.05
N ALA A 12 1.61 7.11 -31.21
CA ALA A 12 1.65 7.08 -29.74
C ALA A 12 1.30 5.69 -29.14
N ALA A 13 1.92 4.64 -29.65
CA ALA A 13 1.80 3.26 -29.16
C ALA A 13 3.19 2.62 -29.26
N GLY A 14 4.04 2.80 -28.24
CA GLY A 14 5.40 2.28 -28.31
C GLY A 14 6.25 2.54 -27.09
N ILE A 15 5.94 1.87 -25.96
CA ILE A 15 6.91 1.17 -25.10
C ILE A 15 6.16 0.22 -24.15
N ALA A 16 5.48 -0.77 -24.73
CA ALA A 16 5.33 -2.07 -24.08
C ALA A 16 6.62 -2.87 -24.34
N SER A 17 7.75 -2.31 -23.92
CA SER A 17 9.03 -2.98 -23.88
C SER A 17 9.00 -3.94 -22.71
N ASP A 18 8.97 -5.24 -23.00
CA ASP A 18 9.24 -6.40 -22.14
C ASP A 18 9.53 -6.07 -20.66
N TYR A 19 8.47 -5.71 -19.91
CA TYR A 19 8.60 -5.36 -18.51
C TYR A 19 8.62 -6.65 -17.69
N ASP A 20 9.81 -7.14 -17.41
CA ASP A 20 10.00 -8.29 -16.54
C ASP A 20 10.06 -7.86 -15.07
N ARG A 21 8.90 -7.94 -14.41
CA ARG A 21 8.77 -7.67 -12.97
C ARG A 21 9.69 -8.54 -12.13
N THR A 22 9.98 -9.77 -12.56
CA THR A 22 10.82 -10.72 -11.79
C THR A 22 12.28 -10.29 -11.79
N LYS A 23 12.76 -9.80 -12.94
CA LYS A 23 14.11 -9.25 -13.08
C LYS A 23 14.30 -7.99 -12.23
N GLU A 24 13.38 -7.02 -12.32
CA GLU A 24 13.47 -5.78 -11.52
C GLU A 24 13.40 -6.06 -10.02
N LEU A 25 12.56 -7.02 -9.60
CA LEU A 25 12.47 -7.43 -8.19
C LEU A 25 13.77 -8.09 -7.70
N LYS A 26 14.41 -8.90 -8.55
CA LYS A 26 15.69 -9.55 -8.24
C LYS A 26 16.80 -8.51 -8.09
N GLU A 27 16.93 -7.58 -9.04
CA GLU A 27 17.92 -6.50 -8.97
C GLU A 27 17.72 -5.63 -7.71
N PHE A 28 16.47 -5.34 -7.34
CA PHE A 28 16.16 -4.64 -6.10
C PHE A 28 16.58 -5.43 -4.85
N ASP A 29 16.25 -6.72 -4.77
CA ASP A 29 16.63 -7.53 -3.62
C ASP A 29 18.15 -7.72 -3.51
N GLU A 30 18.85 -7.86 -4.65
CA GLU A 30 20.31 -7.95 -4.72
C GLU A 30 21.00 -6.66 -4.27
N SER A 31 20.36 -5.50 -4.45
CA SER A 31 20.90 -4.23 -3.94
C SER A 31 21.03 -4.20 -2.41
N LYS A 32 20.23 -5.01 -1.70
CA LYS A 32 20.12 -5.05 -0.23
C LYS A 32 19.94 -3.69 0.46
N ALA A 33 19.62 -2.65 -0.30
CA ALA A 33 19.45 -1.28 0.18
C ALA A 33 18.08 -1.06 0.85
N GLY A 34 17.11 -1.94 0.55
CA GLY A 34 15.74 -1.83 1.00
C GLY A 34 15.03 -0.58 0.45
N VAL A 35 13.79 -0.35 0.89
CA VAL A 35 13.00 0.81 0.42
C VAL A 35 13.55 2.12 0.98
N LYS A 36 14.18 2.12 2.17
CA LYS A 36 14.83 3.31 2.70
C LYS A 36 16.01 3.74 1.81
N GLY A 37 16.90 2.82 1.42
CA GLY A 37 18.00 3.13 0.52
C GLY A 37 17.53 3.58 -0.87
N LEU A 38 16.39 3.06 -1.32
CA LEU A 38 15.72 3.51 -2.54
C LEU A 38 15.32 5.00 -2.46
N VAL A 39 14.74 5.42 -1.34
CA VAL A 39 14.35 6.82 -1.10
C VAL A 39 15.58 7.72 -0.94
N ASP A 40 16.56 7.28 -0.15
CA ASP A 40 17.79 8.03 0.13
C ASP A 40 18.63 8.25 -1.15
N SER A 41 18.51 7.38 -2.15
CA SER A 41 19.19 7.51 -3.45
C SER A 41 18.68 8.67 -4.32
N GLY A 42 17.58 9.32 -3.93
CA GLY A 42 17.04 10.48 -4.63
C GLY A 42 16.31 10.14 -5.92
N LEU A 43 15.61 9.00 -5.97
CA LEU A 43 14.86 8.59 -7.16
C LEU A 43 13.84 9.64 -7.61
N VAL A 44 13.88 9.99 -8.89
CA VAL A 44 12.93 10.88 -9.56
C VAL A 44 11.63 10.16 -9.94
N LYS A 45 11.68 8.83 -10.12
CA LYS A 45 10.53 7.99 -10.51
C LYS A 45 10.50 6.71 -9.68
N VAL A 46 9.30 6.31 -9.26
CA VAL A 46 9.07 5.06 -8.51
C VAL A 46 9.21 3.86 -9.46
N PRO A 47 10.00 2.82 -9.11
CA PRO A 47 10.11 1.59 -9.88
C PRO A 47 8.77 0.87 -10.05
N ARG A 48 8.55 0.23 -11.21
CA ARG A 48 7.23 -0.34 -11.55
C ARG A 48 6.84 -1.51 -10.63
N ILE A 49 7.81 -2.22 -10.05
CA ILE A 49 7.56 -3.28 -9.05
C ILE A 49 6.75 -2.82 -7.82
N PHE A 50 6.79 -1.54 -7.47
CA PHE A 50 6.06 -0.94 -6.34
C PHE A 50 4.69 -0.38 -6.72
N ILE A 51 4.35 -0.34 -8.02
CA ILE A 51 3.07 0.17 -8.49
C ILE A 51 2.06 -0.97 -8.45
N HIS A 52 1.00 -0.80 -7.65
CA HIS A 52 -0.09 -1.77 -7.61
C HIS A 52 -0.98 -1.62 -8.87
N PRO A 53 -1.31 -2.71 -9.58
CA PRO A 53 -2.22 -2.63 -10.71
C PRO A 53 -3.64 -2.27 -10.22
N SER A 54 -4.23 -1.24 -10.83
CA SER A 54 -5.53 -0.68 -10.43
C SER A 54 -6.68 -1.69 -10.42
N ASP A 55 -6.57 -2.75 -11.24
CA ASP A 55 -7.67 -3.71 -11.46
C ASP A 55 -7.81 -4.77 -10.36
N LYS A 56 -6.91 -4.80 -9.36
CA LYS A 56 -6.87 -5.85 -8.32
C LYS A 56 -7.32 -5.39 -6.94
N THR A 57 -7.79 -4.15 -6.82
CA THR A 57 -8.17 -3.57 -5.54
C THR A 57 -9.51 -2.86 -5.62
N ASP A 58 -10.50 -3.38 -4.90
CA ASP A 58 -11.69 -2.63 -4.43
C ASP A 58 -11.31 -1.56 -3.37
N GLN A 59 -10.08 -1.06 -3.40
CA GLN A 59 -9.64 -0.02 -2.49
C GLN A 59 -10.07 1.31 -3.07
N LYS A 60 -11.18 1.82 -2.56
CA LYS A 60 -11.56 3.22 -2.75
C LYS A 60 -10.34 4.06 -2.38
N PRO A 61 -9.87 4.99 -3.24
CA PRO A 61 -8.81 5.90 -2.87
C PRO A 61 -9.20 6.54 -1.53
N ILE A 62 -8.23 6.68 -0.63
CA ILE A 62 -8.39 7.44 0.62
C ILE A 62 -8.59 8.90 0.21
N THR A 63 -9.81 9.20 -0.19
CA THR A 63 -10.34 10.54 -0.36
C THR A 63 -10.49 11.07 1.05
N GLY A 64 -10.10 12.33 1.28
CA GLY A 64 -10.12 12.96 2.61
C GLY A 64 -11.50 12.94 3.31
N GLU A 65 -12.54 12.49 2.62
CA GLU A 65 -13.80 11.99 3.18
C GLU A 65 -13.61 10.62 3.84
N MET A 66 -12.69 10.55 4.80
CA MET A 66 -12.66 9.47 5.76
C MET A 66 -13.83 9.73 6.71
N HIS A 67 -14.93 8.98 6.57
CA HIS A 67 -15.84 8.84 7.70
C HIS A 67 -14.97 8.41 8.88
N PRO A 68 -15.00 9.10 10.03
CA PRO A 68 -14.14 8.76 11.15
C PRO A 68 -14.61 7.42 11.72
N THR A 69 -14.13 6.31 11.13
CA THR A 69 -14.06 5.02 11.79
C THR A 69 -13.03 5.17 12.89
N THR A 70 -13.49 5.73 14.01
CA THR A 70 -12.68 5.84 15.21
C THR A 70 -12.41 4.42 15.68
N ILE A 71 -11.14 4.03 15.66
CA ILE A 71 -10.72 2.75 16.25
C ILE A 71 -11.01 2.84 17.75
N PRO A 72 -11.91 1.99 18.29
CA PRO A 72 -12.26 1.98 19.71
C PRO A 72 -11.02 1.71 20.55
N VAL A 73 -10.97 2.33 21.72
CA VAL A 73 -9.91 2.14 22.72
C VAL A 73 -10.49 1.33 23.86
N ILE A 74 -9.84 0.23 24.24
CA ILE A 74 -10.26 -0.61 25.37
C ILE A 74 -9.27 -0.42 26.51
N ASP A 75 -9.73 0.17 27.62
CA ASP A 75 -8.90 0.34 28.81
C ASP A 75 -8.81 -0.99 29.60
N LEU A 76 -7.59 -1.48 29.80
CA LEU A 76 -7.28 -2.72 30.52
C LEU A 76 -6.75 -2.47 31.94
N GLY A 77 -6.66 -1.21 32.40
CA GLY A 77 -5.94 -0.82 33.61
C GLY A 77 -6.43 -1.41 34.94
N SER A 78 -7.64 -1.98 34.99
CA SER A 78 -8.22 -2.56 36.22
C SER A 78 -8.74 -3.99 36.03
N ILE A 79 -8.29 -4.68 34.99
CA ILE A 79 -8.79 -6.02 34.62
C ILE A 79 -8.51 -7.11 35.68
N HIS A 80 -7.53 -6.91 36.56
CA HIS A 80 -7.16 -7.88 37.60
C HIS A 80 -7.77 -7.58 38.97
N GLU A 81 -8.33 -6.38 39.15
CA GLU A 81 -8.79 -5.88 40.46
C GLU A 81 -10.29 -6.10 40.67
N ASP A 82 -11.05 -6.24 39.58
CA ASP A 82 -12.51 -6.35 39.62
C ASP A 82 -13.00 -7.33 38.55
N ALA A 83 -13.60 -8.44 39.00
CA ALA A 83 -14.14 -9.48 38.12
C ALA A 83 -15.27 -8.96 37.22
N ILE A 84 -16.07 -8.00 37.71
CA ILE A 84 -17.17 -7.40 36.93
C ILE A 84 -16.58 -6.56 35.81
N ARG A 85 -15.51 -5.79 36.09
CA ARG A 85 -14.82 -4.99 35.06
C ARG A 85 -14.10 -5.87 34.04
N HIS A 86 -13.53 -6.99 34.48
CA HIS A 86 -12.94 -7.97 33.56
C HIS A 86 -13.97 -8.50 32.57
N GLU A 87 -15.16 -8.91 33.05
CA GLU A 87 -16.24 -9.39 32.19
C GLU A 87 -16.71 -8.29 31.22
N GLU A 88 -16.87 -7.05 31.68
CA GLU A 88 -17.24 -5.92 30.82
C GLU A 88 -16.22 -5.70 29.68
N ILE A 89 -14.93 -5.73 29.98
CA ILE A 89 -13.86 -5.55 29.00
C ILE A 89 -13.87 -6.69 27.97
N VAL A 90 -14.07 -7.93 28.42
CA VAL A 90 -14.19 -9.10 27.53
C VAL A 90 -15.38 -8.94 26.60
N ASP A 91 -16.54 -8.53 27.12
CA ASP A 91 -17.75 -8.31 26.33
C ASP A 91 -17.60 -7.18 25.31
N GLN A 92 -16.94 -6.08 25.69
CA GLN A 92 -16.60 -4.99 24.79
C GLN A 92 -15.67 -5.49 23.67
N SER A 93 -14.61 -6.23 24.00
CA SER A 93 -13.68 -6.77 22.99
C SER A 93 -14.36 -7.75 22.03
N ALA A 94 -15.22 -8.62 22.54
CA ALA A 94 -15.98 -9.60 21.74
C ALA A 94 -16.98 -8.91 20.81
N THR A 95 -17.60 -7.84 21.27
CA THR A 95 -18.54 -7.04 20.47
C THR A 95 -17.83 -6.34 19.32
N HIS A 96 -16.71 -5.66 19.57
CA HIS A 96 -15.95 -5.02 18.49
C HIS A 96 -15.38 -6.05 17.50
N ARG A 97 -14.86 -7.17 17.99
CA ARG A 97 -14.34 -8.26 17.14
C ARG A 97 -15.40 -8.82 16.19
N ARG A 98 -16.65 -8.99 16.66
CA ARG A 98 -17.77 -9.47 15.83
C ARG A 98 -18.08 -8.54 14.66
N HIS A 99 -17.84 -7.25 14.83
CA HIS A 99 -18.01 -6.25 13.76
C HIS A 99 -16.78 -6.08 12.87
N GLY A 100 -15.77 -6.96 12.98
CA GLY A 100 -14.52 -6.86 12.22
C GLY A 100 -13.68 -5.65 12.61
N ALA A 101 -13.99 -5.00 13.74
CA ALA A 101 -13.28 -3.83 14.20
C ALA A 101 -11.96 -4.26 14.87
N SER A 102 -10.89 -3.54 14.54
CA SER A 102 -9.68 -3.51 15.36
C SER A 102 -9.88 -2.53 16.52
N PHE A 103 -9.17 -2.71 17.63
CA PHE A 103 -9.17 -1.80 18.78
C PHE A 103 -7.72 -1.45 19.17
N ARG A 104 -7.57 -0.36 19.92
CA ARG A 104 -6.31 0.09 20.52
C ARG A 104 -6.29 -0.17 22.02
#